data_AF-A0A1Q3WTA3-F1
#
_entry.id   AF-A0A1Q3WTA3-F1
#
_cell.length_a   1.000
_cell.length_b   1.000
_cell.length_c   1.000
_cell.angle_alpha   90.00
_cell.angle_beta   90.00
_cell.angle_gamma   90.00
#
_symmetry.space_group_name_H-M   'P 1'
#
loop_
_entity.id
_entity.type
_entity.pdbx_description
1 polymer ?
#
loop_
_entity_poly.entity_id
_entity_poly.type
_entity_poly.pdbx_seq_one_letter_code
_entity_poly.pdbx_strand_id
1 'polypeptide(L)'
;MCLCVFAVLFGNSADAKRHKKKEKDPTAEPGPAKTEKELVLKLINVLQYEDSTTYSTLFPSFDTLWKTIMQYRDTNAAAMSEVGHLIRNAGFIKDYDPHFNPKIMQEFRSIMIKGDDSEVHWDHIVLVRYEFKRMLLTRDKIGYDKIAPLRFEGYIFFKDMLTRETYGVAVKDVQVIKGLWYGGHMVDLQHASTEDEYIAQMRAEERWLRAMVERGVDLDSFRRVTDSIIQARRALLFDSSAIVMHREIVDRKLYTGLFDNEIPVVLYVQYLRGHCTEPVCSYAAILKFGDEDDYIKLLVSRTPDGKWSFLEEPDISNMELVLDDKIYKGTWLSARDKAEYEVRLKEKLAGRKRIHFLDETLDRLYFQQKKD
;
A
#
# COMPACT_ATOMS: atom_id res chain seq x y z
N MET A 1 23.97 -12.54 -101.36
CA MET A 1 24.55 -11.29 -100.84
C MET A 1 23.96 -11.02 -99.47
N CYS A 2 24.85 -10.68 -98.53
CA CYS A 2 24.65 -10.13 -97.17
C CYS A 2 23.97 -10.96 -96.06
N LEU A 3 24.85 -11.55 -95.26
CA LEU A 3 24.93 -11.61 -93.79
C LEU A 3 24.34 -10.42 -93.00
N CYS A 4 23.88 -10.73 -91.77
CA CYS A 4 24.19 -10.13 -90.44
C CYS A 4 23.08 -10.60 -89.46
N VAL A 5 23.25 -11.43 -88.42
CA VAL A 5 24.09 -11.42 -87.20
C VAL A 5 23.94 -10.15 -86.34
N PHE A 6 23.38 -10.30 -85.12
CA PHE A 6 23.74 -9.67 -83.82
C PHE A 6 22.75 -10.23 -82.77
N ALA A 7 23.10 -11.20 -81.91
CA ALA A 7 24.00 -11.20 -80.74
C ALA A 7 23.44 -10.48 -79.50
N VAL A 8 23.20 -11.32 -78.48
CA VAL A 8 22.96 -11.06 -77.05
C VAL A 8 24.16 -10.30 -76.44
N LEU A 9 23.94 -9.44 -75.43
CA LEU A 9 24.66 -9.32 -74.14
C LEU A 9 24.14 -8.11 -73.31
N PHE A 10 23.73 -8.42 -72.07
CA PHE A 10 23.75 -7.71 -70.78
C PHE A 10 23.58 -6.18 -70.65
N GLY A 11 22.62 -5.83 -69.79
CA GLY A 11 22.64 -4.64 -68.95
C GLY A 11 21.88 -4.90 -67.65
N ASN A 12 22.59 -5.32 -66.60
CA ASN A 12 22.09 -5.33 -65.21
C ASN A 12 22.01 -3.87 -64.71
N SER A 13 20.86 -3.45 -64.19
CA SER A 13 20.81 -2.44 -63.13
C SER A 13 19.62 -2.74 -62.23
N ALA A 14 19.92 -3.04 -60.98
CA ALA A 14 18.98 -3.40 -59.94
C ALA A 14 18.27 -2.15 -59.41
N ASP A 15 16.97 -2.04 -59.68
CA ASP A 15 16.09 -1.08 -58.98
C ASP A 15 15.37 -1.79 -57.82
N ALA A 16 16.13 -1.95 -56.72
CA ALA A 16 15.57 -2.30 -55.43
C ALA A 16 14.84 -1.07 -54.85
N LYS A 17 13.52 -1.05 -55.00
CA LYS A 17 12.64 -0.11 -54.27
C LYS A 17 12.83 -0.32 -52.76
N ARG A 18 13.66 0.53 -52.17
CA ARG A 18 13.81 0.73 -50.72
C ARG A 18 12.45 1.06 -50.11
N HIS A 19 11.79 0.04 -49.55
CA HIS A 19 10.96 0.25 -48.38
C HIS A 19 11.87 0.81 -47.29
N LYS A 20 11.83 2.13 -47.06
CA LYS A 20 12.33 2.75 -45.84
C LYS A 20 11.45 2.24 -44.69
N LYS A 21 11.78 1.04 -44.20
CA LYS A 21 11.51 0.65 -42.82
C LYS A 21 12.22 1.73 -41.99
N LYS A 22 11.46 2.67 -41.40
CA LYS A 22 11.99 3.50 -40.32
C LYS A 22 12.35 2.52 -39.23
N GLU A 23 13.60 2.10 -39.24
CA GLU A 23 14.27 1.47 -38.13
C GLU A 23 14.11 2.45 -36.97
N LYS A 24 13.16 2.14 -36.09
CA LYS A 24 12.91 2.89 -34.88
C LYS A 24 14.14 2.61 -34.03
N ASP A 25 15.02 3.60 -33.94
CA ASP A 25 16.25 3.54 -33.18
C ASP A 25 15.93 3.04 -31.76
N PRO A 26 16.39 1.84 -31.36
CA PRO A 26 16.12 1.27 -30.05
C PRO A 26 16.92 1.99 -28.94
N THR A 27 17.76 2.97 -29.31
CA THR A 27 18.52 3.82 -28.39
C THR A 27 17.99 5.25 -28.27
N ALA A 28 16.73 5.51 -28.66
CA ALA A 28 16.10 6.79 -28.32
C ALA A 28 15.94 6.89 -26.80
N GLU A 29 16.88 7.58 -26.16
CA GLU A 29 16.81 7.94 -24.75
C GLU A 29 15.40 8.44 -24.43
N PRO A 30 14.78 8.02 -23.32
CA PRO A 30 13.46 8.49 -22.93
C PRO A 30 13.51 10.00 -22.62
N GLY A 31 13.39 10.80 -23.67
CA GLY A 31 13.37 12.25 -23.58
C GLY A 31 12.01 12.76 -23.11
N PRO A 32 11.88 14.08 -22.91
CA PRO A 32 10.62 14.72 -22.57
C PRO A 32 9.49 14.40 -23.56
N ALA A 33 8.25 14.45 -23.09
CA ALA A 33 7.09 14.24 -23.93
C ALA A 33 6.78 15.49 -24.76
N LYS A 34 6.28 15.30 -25.99
CA LYS A 34 5.88 16.41 -26.87
C LYS A 34 4.46 16.89 -26.58
N THR A 35 3.64 16.04 -25.96
CA THR A 35 2.25 16.34 -25.63
C THR A 35 1.90 15.82 -24.24
N GLU A 36 0.87 16.39 -23.64
CA GLU A 36 0.29 15.94 -22.37
C GLU A 36 -0.06 14.44 -22.40
N LYS A 37 -0.74 14.00 -23.45
CA LYS A 37 -1.12 12.59 -23.65
C LYS A 37 0.10 11.68 -23.73
N GLU A 38 1.16 12.12 -24.39
CA GLU A 38 2.40 11.35 -24.48
C GLU A 38 3.08 11.23 -23.11
N LEU A 39 3.06 12.28 -22.28
CA LEU A 39 3.58 12.21 -20.92
C LEU A 39 2.80 11.20 -20.07
N VAL A 40 1.46 11.27 -20.10
CA VAL A 40 0.60 10.33 -19.36
C VAL A 40 0.85 8.89 -19.80
N LEU A 41 0.97 8.63 -21.10
CA LEU A 41 1.28 7.29 -21.61
C LEU A 41 2.67 6.82 -21.16
N LYS A 42 3.68 7.70 -21.13
CA LYS A 42 5.00 7.37 -20.60
C LYS A 42 4.94 7.02 -19.11
N LEU A 43 4.16 7.76 -18.31
CA LEU A 43 3.95 7.45 -16.88
C LEU A 43 3.30 6.08 -16.68
N ILE A 44 2.28 5.75 -17.48
CA ILE A 44 1.66 4.42 -17.45
C ILE A 44 2.65 3.33 -17.87
N ASN A 45 3.43 3.53 -18.94
CA ASN A 45 4.42 2.56 -19.37
C ASN A 45 5.50 2.34 -18.28
N VAL A 46 5.90 3.41 -17.61
CA VAL A 46 6.85 3.32 -16.48
C VAL A 46 6.28 2.47 -15.35
N LEU A 47 4.99 2.58 -15.04
CA LEU A 47 4.33 1.70 -14.07
C LEU A 47 4.27 0.26 -14.59
N GLN A 48 3.91 0.04 -15.86
CA GLN A 48 3.81 -1.29 -16.46
C GLN A 48 5.12 -2.08 -16.47
N TYR A 49 6.24 -1.38 -16.68
CA TYR A 49 7.58 -1.99 -16.78
C TYR A 49 8.43 -1.79 -15.52
N GLU A 50 7.87 -1.16 -14.48
CA GLU A 50 8.56 -0.83 -13.24
C GLU A 50 9.88 -0.06 -13.46
N ASP A 51 9.94 0.72 -14.55
CA ASP A 51 11.19 1.29 -15.04
C ASP A 51 11.50 2.63 -14.37
N SER A 52 12.16 2.53 -13.21
CA SER A 52 12.68 3.69 -12.46
C SER A 52 13.70 4.53 -13.24
N THR A 53 14.40 3.95 -14.22
CA THR A 53 15.38 4.68 -15.04
C THR A 53 14.64 5.61 -15.99
N THR A 54 13.70 5.07 -16.78
CA THR A 54 12.84 5.87 -17.65
C THR A 54 12.04 6.89 -16.86
N TYR A 55 11.54 6.55 -15.67
CA TYR A 55 10.84 7.52 -14.82
C TYR A 55 11.69 8.76 -14.51
N SER A 56 12.95 8.57 -14.12
CA SER A 56 13.86 9.67 -13.76
C SER A 56 14.10 10.65 -14.92
N THR A 57 14.11 10.13 -16.16
CA THR A 57 14.33 10.94 -17.36
C THR A 57 13.13 11.80 -17.79
N LEU A 58 11.94 11.55 -17.22
CA LEU A 58 10.77 12.40 -17.47
C LEU A 58 10.91 13.77 -16.81
N PHE A 59 11.79 13.89 -15.82
CA PHE A 59 12.05 15.12 -15.09
C PHE A 59 13.14 15.95 -15.77
N PRO A 60 13.05 17.29 -15.71
CA PRO A 60 14.10 18.12 -16.26
C PRO A 60 15.30 18.14 -15.31
N SER A 61 16.50 17.90 -15.85
CA SER A 61 17.72 18.00 -15.03
C SER A 61 17.96 19.43 -14.54
N PHE A 62 18.59 19.54 -13.38
CA PHE A 62 18.96 20.83 -12.78
C PHE A 62 19.75 21.68 -13.77
N ASP A 63 20.74 21.11 -14.46
CA ASP A 63 21.55 21.83 -15.44
C ASP A 63 20.73 22.38 -16.61
N THR A 64 19.73 21.62 -17.08
CA THR A 64 18.84 22.05 -18.16
C THR A 64 17.95 23.21 -17.72
N LEU A 65 17.39 23.12 -16.52
CA LEU A 65 16.60 24.21 -15.92
C LEU A 65 17.44 25.44 -15.65
N TRP A 66 18.61 25.26 -15.03
CA TRP A 66 19.53 26.32 -14.65
C TRP A 66 20.03 27.08 -15.87
N LYS A 67 20.43 26.37 -16.92
CA LYS A 67 20.81 26.97 -18.21
C LYS A 67 19.66 27.76 -18.82
N THR A 68 18.43 27.23 -18.75
CA THR A 68 17.24 27.94 -19.27
C THR A 68 16.95 29.22 -18.48
N ILE A 69 17.13 29.20 -17.15
CA ILE A 69 16.98 30.35 -16.27
C ILE A 69 18.05 31.42 -16.56
N MET A 70 19.31 31.02 -16.69
CA MET A 70 20.41 31.96 -16.98
C MET A 70 20.30 32.62 -18.35
N GLN A 71 19.75 31.90 -19.31
CA GLN A 71 19.48 32.40 -20.66
C GLN A 71 18.20 33.21 -20.76
N TYR A 72 17.37 33.26 -19.70
CA TYR A 72 16.15 34.05 -19.72
C TYR A 72 16.48 35.54 -19.87
N ARG A 73 15.79 36.17 -20.81
CA ARG A 73 15.90 37.59 -21.13
C ARG A 73 14.50 38.11 -21.40
N ASP A 74 14.12 39.17 -20.71
CA ASP A 74 12.85 39.85 -20.88
C ASP A 74 13.08 41.36 -20.88
N THR A 75 12.28 42.07 -21.66
CA THR A 75 12.24 43.53 -21.69
C THR A 75 11.64 44.12 -20.41
N ASN A 76 10.82 43.34 -19.68
CA ASN A 76 10.20 43.77 -18.45
C ASN A 76 11.16 43.63 -17.24
N ALA A 77 11.52 44.77 -16.63
CA ALA A 77 12.38 44.82 -15.45
C ALA A 77 11.82 44.04 -14.24
N ALA A 78 10.48 43.98 -14.09
CA ALA A 78 9.85 43.22 -13.02
C ALA A 78 10.07 41.71 -13.22
N ALA A 79 9.85 41.20 -14.44
CA ALA A 79 10.09 39.79 -14.77
C ALA A 79 11.56 39.39 -14.60
N MET A 80 12.49 40.28 -14.96
CA MET A 80 13.93 40.07 -14.74
C MET A 80 14.29 40.04 -13.24
N SER A 81 13.64 40.86 -12.41
CA SER A 81 13.82 40.84 -10.95
C SER A 81 13.30 39.54 -10.32
N GLU A 82 12.13 39.06 -10.77
CA GLU A 82 11.53 37.79 -10.35
C GLU A 82 12.42 36.60 -10.71
N VAL A 83 12.94 36.53 -11.93
CA VAL A 83 13.90 35.49 -12.32
C VAL A 83 15.24 35.65 -11.57
N GLY A 84 15.65 36.89 -11.30
CA GLY A 84 16.80 37.17 -10.43
C GLY A 84 16.63 36.61 -9.00
N HIS A 85 15.40 36.56 -8.48
CA HIS A 85 15.10 35.90 -7.21
C HIS A 85 15.30 34.39 -7.28
N LEU A 86 14.90 33.73 -8.38
CA LEU A 86 15.19 32.30 -8.59
C LEU A 86 16.68 32.00 -8.65
N ILE A 87 17.46 32.87 -9.31
CA ILE A 87 18.91 32.71 -9.42
C ILE A 87 19.57 32.75 -8.03
N ARG A 88 19.12 33.65 -7.16
CA ARG A 88 19.61 33.72 -5.77
C ARG A 88 19.19 32.52 -4.93
N ASN A 89 18.07 31.89 -5.28
CA ASN A 89 17.49 30.75 -4.57
C ASN A 89 17.49 29.47 -5.42
N ALA A 90 18.67 29.06 -5.88
CA ALA A 90 18.84 27.89 -6.75
C ALA A 90 18.32 26.57 -6.15
N GLY A 91 18.11 26.51 -4.83
CA GLY A 91 17.55 25.35 -4.13
C GLY A 91 16.21 24.89 -4.71
N PHE A 92 15.30 25.81 -5.04
CA PHE A 92 13.96 25.46 -5.56
C PHE A 92 13.97 24.75 -6.91
N ILE A 93 15.05 24.92 -7.67
CA ILE A 93 15.20 24.30 -8.99
C ILE A 93 15.65 22.84 -8.83
N LYS A 94 16.45 22.57 -7.79
CA LYS A 94 16.92 21.23 -7.44
C LYS A 94 15.76 20.31 -7.04
N ASP A 95 14.69 20.86 -6.48
CA ASP A 95 13.51 20.10 -6.07
C ASP A 95 12.83 19.34 -7.23
N TYR A 96 13.03 19.78 -8.48
CA TYR A 96 12.44 19.13 -9.66
C TYR A 96 13.31 18.03 -10.27
N ASP A 97 14.57 17.89 -9.84
CA ASP A 97 15.51 16.91 -10.37
C ASP A 97 15.58 15.70 -9.42
N PRO A 98 15.21 14.48 -9.87
CA PRO A 98 15.30 13.27 -9.05
C PRO A 98 16.69 12.98 -8.49
N HIS A 99 17.76 13.48 -9.14
CA HIS A 99 19.13 13.35 -8.63
C HIS A 99 19.36 14.14 -7.34
N PHE A 100 18.80 15.35 -7.26
CA PHE A 100 18.94 16.21 -6.07
C PHE A 100 17.79 16.05 -5.07
N ASN A 101 16.62 15.63 -5.54
CA ASN A 101 15.45 15.36 -4.74
C ASN A 101 15.11 13.85 -4.79
N PRO A 102 15.79 13.01 -3.99
CA PRO A 102 15.58 11.56 -3.99
C PRO A 102 14.16 11.16 -3.57
N LYS A 103 13.40 12.09 -2.96
CA LYS A 103 12.00 11.88 -2.60
C LYS A 103 11.15 11.48 -3.79
N ILE A 104 11.43 12.04 -4.98
CA ILE A 104 10.70 11.69 -6.22
C ILE A 104 10.79 10.18 -6.51
N MET A 105 11.98 9.61 -6.37
CA MET A 105 12.21 8.19 -6.59
C MET A 105 11.76 7.33 -5.40
N GLN A 106 11.75 7.87 -4.19
CA GLN A 106 11.22 7.18 -3.01
C GLN A 106 9.70 7.04 -3.11
N GLU A 107 8.98 8.11 -3.48
CA GLU A 107 7.52 8.08 -3.65
C GLU A 107 7.11 7.18 -4.82
N PHE A 108 7.87 7.19 -5.93
CA PHE A 108 7.66 6.23 -7.02
C PHE A 108 7.80 4.77 -6.55
N ARG A 109 8.87 4.44 -5.81
CA ARG A 109 9.04 3.10 -5.25
C ARG A 109 7.93 2.73 -4.26
N SER A 110 7.48 3.69 -3.45
CA SER A 110 6.36 3.48 -2.54
C SER A 110 5.07 3.14 -3.28
N ILE A 111 4.84 3.69 -4.48
CA ILE A 111 3.69 3.33 -5.32
C ILE A 111 3.81 1.90 -5.83
N MET A 112 5.00 1.51 -6.29
CA MET A 112 5.25 0.14 -6.78
C MET A 112 4.97 -0.88 -5.68
N ILE A 113 5.58 -0.68 -4.51
CA ILE A 113 5.37 -1.52 -3.33
C ILE A 113 3.88 -1.57 -2.98
N LYS A 114 3.25 -0.40 -2.80
CA LYS A 114 1.83 -0.33 -2.44
C LYS A 114 0.92 -1.02 -3.46
N GLY A 115 1.25 -1.00 -4.74
CA GLY A 115 0.47 -1.72 -5.74
C GLY A 115 0.73 -3.23 -5.73
N ASP A 116 1.96 -3.68 -5.48
CA ASP A 116 2.25 -5.11 -5.26
C ASP A 116 1.43 -5.67 -4.09
N ASP A 117 1.37 -4.92 -3.00
CA ASP A 117 0.57 -5.26 -1.80
C ASP A 117 -0.94 -5.20 -2.03
N SER A 118 -1.33 -4.44 -3.05
CA SER A 118 -2.70 -4.33 -3.51
C SER A 118 -3.04 -5.37 -4.57
N GLU A 119 -2.10 -6.28 -4.88
CA GLU A 119 -2.20 -7.29 -5.92
C GLU A 119 -2.48 -6.67 -7.30
N VAL A 120 -1.88 -5.51 -7.57
CA VAL A 120 -1.96 -4.84 -8.88
C VAL A 120 -1.08 -5.58 -9.87
N HIS A 121 -1.67 -6.02 -10.97
CA HIS A 121 -0.93 -6.62 -12.06
C HIS A 121 -0.40 -5.53 -12.99
N TRP A 122 0.77 -4.99 -12.69
CA TRP A 122 1.35 -3.83 -13.39
C TRP A 122 1.43 -4.02 -14.91
N ASP A 123 1.79 -5.21 -15.38
CA ASP A 123 1.89 -5.55 -16.80
C ASP A 123 0.53 -5.60 -17.53
N HIS A 124 -0.58 -5.64 -16.78
CA HIS A 124 -1.95 -5.72 -17.28
C HIS A 124 -2.80 -4.46 -16.98
N ILE A 125 -2.18 -3.34 -16.58
CA ILE A 125 -2.93 -2.09 -16.38
C ILE A 125 -3.24 -1.38 -17.69
N VAL A 126 -4.40 -0.72 -17.74
CA VAL A 126 -4.84 0.10 -18.87
C VAL A 126 -5.28 1.47 -18.39
N LEU A 127 -4.79 2.53 -19.02
CA LEU A 127 -5.24 3.90 -18.76
C LEU A 127 -6.74 4.02 -19.01
N VAL A 128 -7.48 4.47 -18.00
CA VAL A 128 -8.93 4.75 -18.10
C VAL A 128 -9.12 6.21 -18.44
N ARG A 129 -8.59 7.10 -17.61
CA ARG A 129 -8.66 8.55 -17.79
C ARG A 129 -7.61 9.25 -16.94
N TYR A 130 -7.40 10.53 -17.21
CA TYR A 130 -6.59 11.41 -16.39
C TYR A 130 -7.25 12.77 -16.31
N GLU A 131 -7.02 13.47 -15.21
CA GLU A 131 -7.64 14.75 -14.89
C GLU A 131 -6.56 15.69 -14.37
N PHE A 132 -6.15 16.67 -15.18
CA PHE A 132 -5.16 17.66 -14.79
C PHE A 132 -5.77 19.05 -14.62
N LYS A 133 -5.43 19.69 -13.51
CA LYS A 133 -5.80 21.06 -13.14
C LYS A 133 -4.56 21.93 -13.21
N ARG A 134 -4.73 23.14 -13.72
CA ARG A 134 -3.64 24.12 -13.78
C ARG A 134 -3.29 24.57 -12.37
N MET A 135 -2.03 24.45 -12.01
CA MET A 135 -1.51 24.84 -10.71
C MET A 135 -1.09 26.32 -10.70
N LEU A 136 -1.43 27.03 -9.62
CA LEU A 136 -0.92 28.38 -9.37
C LEU A 136 0.42 28.31 -8.62
N LEU A 137 1.32 29.26 -8.89
CA LEU A 137 2.59 29.30 -8.18
C LEU A 137 2.40 29.77 -6.73
N THR A 138 3.10 29.11 -5.82
CA THR A 138 3.29 29.59 -4.45
C THR A 138 4.26 30.77 -4.43
N ARG A 139 4.13 31.63 -3.41
CA ARG A 139 4.95 32.86 -3.25
C ARG A 139 6.46 32.58 -3.21
N ASP A 140 6.86 31.36 -2.87
CA ASP A 140 8.28 31.01 -2.73
C ASP A 140 8.93 30.73 -4.10
N LYS A 141 8.11 30.46 -5.13
CA LYS A 141 8.55 30.12 -6.49
C LYS A 141 8.40 31.27 -7.49
N ILE A 142 8.36 32.52 -6.99
CA ILE A 142 8.25 33.73 -7.82
C ILE A 142 9.32 33.72 -8.93
N GLY A 143 8.89 33.98 -10.17
CA GLY A 143 9.72 33.99 -11.36
C GLY A 143 9.77 32.66 -12.11
N TYR A 144 9.33 31.55 -11.49
CA TYR A 144 9.37 30.23 -12.16
C TYR A 144 8.28 30.09 -13.22
N ASP A 145 7.21 30.87 -13.09
CA ASP A 145 6.15 31.02 -14.09
C ASP A 145 6.68 31.55 -15.43
N LYS A 146 7.80 32.29 -15.42
CA LYS A 146 8.45 32.77 -16.65
C LYS A 146 9.17 31.65 -17.41
N ILE A 147 9.59 30.61 -16.70
CA ILE A 147 10.34 29.48 -17.23
C ILE A 147 9.40 28.34 -17.62
N ALA A 148 8.45 28.04 -16.73
CA ALA A 148 7.43 27.01 -16.88
C ALA A 148 6.04 27.64 -16.67
N PRO A 149 5.47 28.30 -17.70
CA PRO A 149 4.22 29.06 -17.58
C PRO A 149 2.98 28.20 -17.41
N LEU A 150 3.05 26.94 -17.87
CA LEU A 150 2.00 25.95 -17.71
C LEU A 150 2.51 24.86 -16.78
N ARG A 151 1.80 24.73 -15.66
CA ARG A 151 2.05 23.73 -14.64
C ARG A 151 0.73 23.10 -14.25
N PHE A 152 0.76 21.79 -14.02
CA PHE A 152 -0.42 21.00 -13.75
C PHE A 152 -0.18 20.05 -12.58
N GLU A 153 -1.28 19.75 -11.90
CA GLU A 153 -1.40 18.67 -10.94
C GLU A 153 -2.73 17.96 -11.16
N GLY A 154 -2.85 16.73 -10.71
CA GLY A 154 -4.13 16.04 -10.75
C GLY A 154 -3.96 14.55 -10.58
N TYR A 155 -4.73 13.77 -11.33
CA TYR A 155 -4.88 12.34 -11.09
C TYR A 155 -4.83 11.55 -12.39
N ILE A 156 -4.21 10.38 -12.33
CA ILE A 156 -4.25 9.38 -13.39
C ILE A 156 -4.98 8.16 -12.84
N PHE A 157 -5.99 7.70 -13.58
CA PHE A 157 -6.76 6.51 -13.24
C PHE A 157 -6.49 5.41 -14.27
N PHE A 158 -6.15 4.22 -13.78
CA PHE A 158 -5.94 3.04 -14.59
C PHE A 158 -6.69 1.85 -14.01
N LYS A 159 -7.00 0.89 -14.87
CA LYS A 159 -7.71 -0.33 -14.53
C LYS A 159 -6.78 -1.50 -14.70
N ASP A 160 -6.68 -2.33 -13.66
CA ASP A 160 -6.07 -3.64 -13.77
C ASP A 160 -7.05 -4.59 -14.49
N MET A 161 -6.61 -5.16 -15.61
CA MET A 161 -7.47 -6.01 -16.45
C MET A 161 -7.74 -7.39 -15.83
N LEU A 162 -6.92 -7.85 -14.89
CA LEU A 162 -7.07 -9.14 -14.22
C LEU A 162 -8.04 -9.03 -13.04
N THR A 163 -7.80 -8.10 -12.11
CA THR A 163 -8.70 -7.87 -10.96
C THR A 163 -9.95 -7.08 -11.33
N ARG A 164 -9.94 -6.36 -12.46
CA ARG A 164 -10.98 -5.41 -12.91
C ARG A 164 -11.16 -4.22 -11.97
N GLU A 165 -10.26 -4.03 -11.03
CA GLU A 165 -10.26 -2.90 -10.12
C GLU A 165 -9.64 -1.66 -10.75
N THR A 166 -10.05 -0.49 -10.27
CA THR A 166 -9.56 0.81 -10.76
C THR A 166 -8.77 1.48 -9.66
N TYR A 167 -7.57 1.93 -10.02
CA TYR A 167 -6.67 2.61 -9.12
C TYR A 167 -6.41 4.02 -9.63
N GLY A 168 -6.24 4.95 -8.68
CA GLY A 168 -5.85 6.32 -8.91
C GLY A 168 -4.48 6.59 -8.34
N VAL A 169 -3.71 7.43 -9.02
CA VAL A 169 -2.43 7.96 -8.56
C VAL A 169 -2.47 9.49 -8.69
N ALA A 170 -2.06 10.21 -7.64
CA ALA A 170 -1.90 11.65 -7.75
C ALA A 170 -0.60 11.98 -8.47
N VAL A 171 -0.65 12.95 -9.36
CA VAL A 171 0.48 13.36 -10.18
C VAL A 171 0.68 14.86 -10.03
N LYS A 172 1.87 15.24 -9.56
CA LYS A 172 2.25 16.62 -9.26
C LYS A 172 3.38 17.08 -10.18
N ASP A 173 3.61 18.40 -10.17
CA ASP A 173 4.74 19.03 -10.84
C ASP A 173 4.88 18.67 -12.33
N VAL A 174 3.75 18.47 -13.02
CA VAL A 174 3.74 18.41 -14.48
C VAL A 174 3.97 19.82 -15.01
N GLN A 175 4.95 19.99 -15.90
CA GLN A 175 5.35 21.31 -16.36
C GLN A 175 5.72 21.34 -17.83
N VAL A 176 5.38 22.45 -18.48
CA VAL A 176 5.72 22.70 -19.88
C VAL A 176 6.85 23.71 -19.96
N ILE A 177 7.99 23.26 -20.48
CA ILE A 177 9.19 24.09 -20.66
C ILE A 177 9.53 24.07 -22.14
N LYS A 178 9.53 25.23 -22.80
CA LYS A 178 9.82 25.36 -24.25
C LYS A 178 8.97 24.42 -25.13
N GLY A 179 7.70 24.22 -24.74
CA GLY A 179 6.76 23.35 -25.47
C GLY A 179 6.92 21.85 -25.24
N LEU A 180 7.85 21.45 -24.38
CA LEU A 180 8.07 20.06 -23.97
C LEU A 180 7.48 19.83 -22.58
N TRP A 181 6.89 18.65 -22.39
CA TRP A 181 6.24 18.22 -21.16
C TRP A 181 7.20 17.40 -20.31
N TYR A 182 7.38 17.83 -19.06
CA TYR A 182 8.27 17.22 -18.09
C TYR A 182 7.55 16.99 -16.76
N GLY A 183 8.16 16.15 -15.92
CA GLY A 183 7.73 15.87 -14.56
C GLY A 183 6.70 14.76 -14.51
N GLY A 184 5.67 14.96 -13.69
CA GLY A 184 4.74 13.90 -13.35
C GLY A 184 5.17 13.14 -12.11
N HIS A 185 5.45 13.88 -11.05
CA HIS A 185 5.76 13.33 -9.74
C HIS A 185 4.56 12.56 -9.21
N MET A 186 4.63 11.24 -9.29
CA MET A 186 3.59 10.34 -8.83
C MET A 186 3.66 10.19 -7.32
N VAL A 187 2.55 10.46 -6.66
CA VAL A 187 2.39 10.43 -5.21
C VAL A 187 1.20 9.58 -4.88
N ASP A 188 1.44 8.51 -4.12
CA ASP A 188 0.44 7.67 -3.47
C ASP A 188 -0.58 6.97 -4.41
N LEU A 189 -0.83 5.69 -4.13
CA LEU A 189 -1.73 4.83 -4.90
C LEU A 189 -2.99 4.54 -4.08
N GLN A 190 -4.17 4.70 -4.67
CA GLN A 190 -5.45 4.46 -3.99
C GLN A 190 -6.39 3.65 -4.89
N HIS A 191 -7.23 2.81 -4.29
CA HIS A 191 -8.28 2.09 -5.00
C HIS A 191 -9.46 3.04 -5.26
N ALA A 192 -9.36 3.85 -6.30
CA ALA A 192 -10.34 4.89 -6.59
C ALA A 192 -10.62 4.97 -8.09
N SER A 193 -11.88 5.23 -8.41
CA SER A 193 -12.34 5.45 -9.78
C SER A 193 -12.61 6.92 -10.10
N THR A 194 -12.60 7.79 -9.08
CA THR A 194 -12.84 9.25 -9.20
C THR A 194 -11.91 10.06 -8.30
N GLU A 195 -11.75 11.35 -8.61
CA GLU A 195 -10.98 12.29 -7.77
C GLU A 195 -11.54 12.35 -6.34
N ASP A 196 -12.86 12.43 -6.19
CA ASP A 196 -13.51 12.51 -4.88
C ASP A 196 -13.26 11.25 -4.04
N GLU A 197 -13.34 10.07 -4.66
CA GLU A 197 -12.98 8.80 -4.01
C GLU A 197 -11.51 8.77 -3.60
N TYR A 198 -10.61 9.21 -4.48
CA TYR A 198 -9.18 9.26 -4.19
C TYR A 198 -8.91 10.15 -2.97
N ILE A 199 -9.48 11.36 -2.95
CA ILE A 199 -9.30 12.31 -1.85
C ILE A 199 -9.88 11.77 -0.55
N ALA A 200 -11.07 11.15 -0.60
CA ALA A 200 -11.69 10.54 0.56
C ALA A 200 -10.82 9.42 1.14
N GLN A 201 -10.25 8.59 0.27
CA GLN A 201 -9.38 7.48 0.66
C GLN A 201 -8.05 7.95 1.24
N MET A 202 -7.42 8.94 0.62
CA MET A 202 -6.19 9.55 1.12
C MET A 202 -6.40 10.20 2.49
N ARG A 203 -7.51 10.92 2.70
CA ARG A 203 -7.85 11.50 4.02
C ARG A 203 -8.16 10.44 5.06
N ALA A 204 -8.75 9.32 4.68
CA ALA A 204 -8.97 8.20 5.59
C ALA A 204 -7.64 7.58 6.03
N GLU A 205 -6.73 7.36 5.09
CA GLU A 205 -5.38 6.86 5.36
C GLU A 205 -4.57 7.83 6.22
N GLU A 206 -4.58 9.13 5.92
CA GLU A 206 -3.87 10.14 6.71
C GLU A 206 -4.40 10.20 8.15
N ARG A 207 -5.74 10.15 8.33
CA ARG A 207 -6.34 10.11 9.68
C ARG A 207 -5.93 8.86 10.44
N TRP A 208 -5.89 7.73 9.75
CA TRP A 208 -5.46 6.47 10.33
C TRP A 208 -3.98 6.49 10.71
N LEU A 209 -3.10 6.96 9.82
CA LEU A 209 -1.67 7.14 10.09
C LEU A 209 -1.45 8.09 11.27
N ARG A 210 -2.16 9.23 11.31
CA ARG A 210 -2.06 10.19 12.41
C ARG A 210 -2.51 9.56 13.74
N ALA A 211 -3.61 8.81 13.75
CA ALA A 211 -4.06 8.10 14.93
C ALA A 211 -3.07 7.03 15.40
N MET A 212 -2.33 6.39 14.48
CA MET A 212 -1.26 5.45 14.82
C MET A 212 -0.06 6.16 15.45
N VAL A 213 0.37 7.30 14.90
CA VAL A 213 1.44 8.14 15.49
C VAL A 213 1.09 8.56 16.91
N GLU A 214 -0.13 9.05 17.12
CA GLU A 214 -0.61 9.51 18.42
C GLU A 214 -0.66 8.37 19.45
N ARG A 215 -0.78 7.12 19.00
CA ARG A 215 -0.71 5.91 19.82
C ARG A 215 0.74 5.45 20.11
N GLY A 216 1.73 6.22 19.68
CA GLY A 216 3.15 5.94 19.91
C GLY A 216 3.72 4.85 19.01
N VAL A 217 3.07 4.59 17.87
CA VAL A 217 3.56 3.65 16.86
C VAL A 217 4.63 4.36 16.03
N ASP A 218 5.84 3.81 16.02
CA ASP A 218 6.95 4.37 15.25
C ASP A 218 6.70 4.23 13.73
N LEU A 219 6.45 5.38 13.08
CA LEU A 219 6.11 5.49 11.66
C LEU A 219 7.19 4.95 10.73
N ASP A 220 8.46 4.99 11.13
CA ASP A 220 9.57 4.57 10.27
C ASP A 220 9.66 3.04 10.16
N SER A 221 9.17 2.33 11.18
CA SER A 221 8.96 0.88 11.11
C SER A 221 7.65 0.53 10.38
N PHE A 222 6.63 1.38 10.46
CA PHE A 222 5.31 1.17 9.85
C PHE A 222 5.21 1.57 8.38
N ARG A 223 6.04 2.49 7.88
CA ARG A 223 6.16 2.80 6.44
C ARG A 223 6.68 1.64 5.60
N ARG A 224 7.21 0.60 6.25
CA ARG A 224 7.58 -0.69 5.64
C ARG A 224 6.55 -1.81 5.87
N VAL A 225 5.45 -1.51 6.58
CA VAL A 225 4.38 -2.44 6.98
C VAL A 225 2.99 -1.94 6.53
N THR A 226 2.92 -0.70 6.04
CA THR A 226 1.76 -0.14 5.33
C THR A 226 1.57 -0.74 3.94
N ASP A 227 2.34 -1.80 3.68
CA ASP A 227 2.36 -2.71 2.56
C ASP A 227 1.29 -3.83 2.70
N SER A 228 0.20 -3.58 3.42
CA SER A 228 -0.89 -4.56 3.61
C SER A 228 -2.27 -3.93 3.81
N ILE A 229 -2.36 -2.61 3.65
CA ILE A 229 -3.61 -1.88 3.92
C ILE A 229 -4.69 -2.26 2.91
N ILE A 230 -4.37 -2.70 1.69
CA ILE A 230 -5.40 -3.03 0.70
C ILE A 230 -6.05 -4.40 0.96
N GLN A 231 -5.33 -5.40 1.48
CA GLN A 231 -5.99 -6.61 2.00
C GLN A 231 -6.86 -6.32 3.22
N ALA A 232 -6.43 -5.40 4.10
CA ALA A 232 -7.28 -4.93 5.19
C ALA A 232 -8.50 -4.10 4.68
N ARG A 233 -8.35 -3.37 3.56
CA ARG A 233 -9.38 -2.48 3.00
C ARG A 233 -10.40 -3.21 2.11
N ARG A 234 -10.01 -4.26 1.38
CA ARG A 234 -10.95 -5.16 0.68
C ARG A 234 -11.87 -5.89 1.66
N ALA A 235 -11.40 -6.17 2.88
CA ALA A 235 -12.25 -6.67 3.96
C ALA A 235 -13.18 -5.60 4.60
N LEU A 236 -12.96 -4.30 4.33
CA LEU A 236 -13.65 -3.17 4.97
C LEU A 236 -14.69 -2.44 4.08
N LEU A 237 -14.78 -2.75 2.78
CA LEU A 237 -15.65 -2.00 1.85
C LEU A 237 -17.04 -2.64 1.61
N PHE A 238 -17.33 -3.78 2.23
CA PHE A 238 -18.70 -4.28 2.34
C PHE A 238 -19.22 -4.11 3.77
N ASP A 239 -20.04 -3.07 3.90
CA ASP A 239 -20.98 -2.75 4.97
C ASP A 239 -20.51 -1.82 6.10
N SER A 240 -21.31 -0.75 6.21
CA SER A 240 -21.10 0.44 7.01
C SER A 240 -21.63 0.23 8.43
N SER A 241 -20.76 -0.17 9.36
CA SER A 241 -20.86 0.19 10.79
C SER A 241 -19.62 -0.28 11.55
N ALA A 242 -18.88 0.67 12.13
CA ALA A 242 -17.89 0.51 13.21
C ALA A 242 -16.81 -0.57 13.06
N ILE A 243 -15.55 -0.14 12.87
CA ILE A 243 -14.34 -0.97 12.97
C ILE A 243 -14.13 -1.39 14.43
N VAL A 244 -14.82 -2.46 14.82
CA VAL A 244 -14.30 -3.52 15.68
C VAL A 244 -13.84 -4.58 14.69
N MET A 245 -12.62 -5.12 14.79
CA MET A 245 -12.24 -6.29 13.98
C MET A 245 -13.21 -7.43 14.30
N HIS A 246 -14.25 -7.62 13.51
CA HIS A 246 -15.18 -8.73 13.67
C HIS A 246 -14.46 -9.99 13.22
N ARG A 247 -13.73 -10.60 14.15
CA ARG A 247 -13.69 -12.06 14.24
C ARG A 247 -15.15 -12.50 14.15
N GLU A 248 -15.53 -13.25 13.12
CA GLU A 248 -16.90 -13.77 13.02
C GLU A 248 -17.05 -14.81 14.14
N ILE A 249 -17.53 -14.33 15.30
CA ILE A 249 -17.72 -15.14 16.49
C ILE A 249 -18.98 -15.96 16.26
N VAL A 250 -18.76 -17.22 15.89
CA VAL A 250 -19.80 -18.23 15.67
C VAL A 250 -20.47 -18.57 17.00
N ASP A 251 -19.69 -18.67 18.07
CA ASP A 251 -20.20 -18.98 19.41
C ASP A 251 -19.30 -18.42 20.52
N ARG A 252 -19.89 -18.22 21.70
CA ARG A 252 -19.21 -17.71 22.91
C ARG A 252 -19.53 -18.63 24.06
N LYS A 253 -18.49 -19.26 24.62
CA LYS A 253 -18.67 -20.19 25.74
C LYS A 253 -17.87 -19.73 26.94
N LEU A 254 -18.55 -19.70 28.08
CA LEU A 254 -17.96 -19.46 29.38
C LEU A 254 -17.95 -20.77 30.17
N TYR A 255 -16.81 -21.11 30.72
CA TYR A 255 -16.62 -22.26 31.59
C TYR A 255 -16.14 -21.78 32.96
N THR A 256 -16.67 -22.40 34.00
CA THR A 256 -16.27 -22.11 35.39
C THR A 256 -16.07 -23.42 36.12
N GLY A 257 -15.06 -23.47 36.98
CA GLY A 257 -14.76 -24.66 37.76
C GLY A 257 -13.60 -24.44 38.71
N LEU A 258 -12.91 -25.53 39.02
CA LEU A 258 -11.84 -25.54 40.01
C LEU A 258 -10.62 -26.25 39.45
N PHE A 259 -9.43 -25.79 39.86
CA PHE A 259 -8.19 -26.56 39.80
C PHE A 259 -7.99 -27.27 41.15
N ASP A 260 -7.69 -28.57 41.13
CA ASP A 260 -7.58 -29.46 42.30
C ASP A 260 -8.77 -29.41 43.28
N ASN A 261 -9.95 -29.01 42.79
CA ASN A 261 -11.14 -28.74 43.60
C ASN A 261 -10.97 -27.62 44.65
N GLU A 262 -9.93 -26.81 44.56
CA GLU A 262 -9.64 -25.73 45.53
C GLU A 262 -9.63 -24.35 44.86
N ILE A 263 -8.92 -24.19 43.74
CA ILE A 263 -8.67 -22.86 43.15
C ILE A 263 -9.74 -22.55 42.10
N PRO A 264 -10.53 -21.47 42.23
CA PRO A 264 -11.56 -21.12 41.26
C PRO A 264 -10.95 -20.65 39.94
N VAL A 265 -11.54 -21.11 38.83
CA VAL A 265 -11.06 -20.79 37.49
C VAL A 265 -12.22 -20.43 36.57
N VAL A 266 -12.00 -19.41 35.76
CA VAL A 266 -12.93 -18.96 34.72
C VAL A 266 -12.22 -18.97 33.37
N LEU A 267 -12.72 -19.79 32.44
CA LEU A 267 -12.23 -19.88 31.08
C LEU A 267 -13.30 -19.34 30.12
N TYR A 268 -12.94 -18.32 29.34
CA TYR A 268 -13.80 -17.79 28.28
C TYR A 268 -13.21 -18.14 26.91
N VAL A 269 -14.03 -18.72 26.03
CA VAL A 269 -13.61 -19.16 24.69
C VAL A 269 -14.56 -18.60 23.64
N GLN A 270 -14.01 -17.89 22.67
CA GLN A 270 -14.68 -17.50 21.43
C GLN A 270 -14.39 -18.53 20.34
N TYR A 271 -15.44 -19.00 19.69
CA TYR A 271 -15.40 -19.91 18.55
C TYR A 271 -15.47 -19.05 17.30
N LEU A 272 -14.41 -19.05 16.52
CA LEU A 272 -14.23 -18.14 15.40
C LEU A 272 -14.29 -18.90 14.08
N ARG A 273 -14.99 -18.32 13.13
CA ARG A 273 -14.91 -18.77 11.74
C ARG A 273 -13.54 -18.40 11.18
N GLY A 274 -12.87 -19.36 10.56
CA GLY A 274 -11.57 -19.15 9.89
C GLY A 274 -11.61 -19.63 8.44
N HIS A 275 -10.45 -19.64 7.78
CA HIS A 275 -10.28 -20.04 6.38
C HIS A 275 -10.23 -21.57 6.18
N CYS A 276 -11.06 -22.30 6.91
CA CYS A 276 -11.14 -23.75 6.87
C CYS A 276 -12.47 -24.21 6.27
N THR A 277 -12.54 -25.50 5.93
CA THR A 277 -13.77 -26.14 5.44
C THR A 277 -14.83 -26.33 6.54
N GLU A 278 -14.45 -26.21 7.81
CA GLU A 278 -15.33 -26.33 8.97
C GLU A 278 -15.96 -24.98 9.36
N PRO A 279 -17.15 -24.97 9.97
CA PRO A 279 -17.80 -23.73 10.41
C PRO A 279 -17.01 -23.01 11.52
N VAL A 280 -16.19 -23.72 12.29
CA VAL A 280 -15.29 -23.17 13.31
C VAL A 280 -13.94 -23.85 13.20
N CYS A 281 -12.86 -23.06 13.13
CA CYS A 281 -11.49 -23.60 13.13
C CYS A 281 -10.46 -22.66 13.74
N SER A 282 -10.89 -21.53 14.28
CA SER A 282 -10.03 -20.66 15.08
C SER A 282 -10.72 -20.40 16.41
N TYR A 283 -9.90 -20.19 17.43
CA TYR A 283 -10.36 -20.05 18.80
C TYR A 283 -9.55 -18.95 19.48
N ALA A 284 -10.21 -18.13 20.29
CA ALA A 284 -9.54 -17.17 21.15
C ALA A 284 -10.03 -17.38 22.58
N ALA A 285 -9.11 -17.43 23.54
CA ALA A 285 -9.48 -17.62 24.92
C ALA A 285 -8.71 -16.72 25.89
N ILE A 286 -9.36 -16.45 27.01
CA ILE A 286 -8.76 -15.86 28.20
C ILE A 286 -9.13 -16.69 29.42
N LEU A 287 -8.21 -16.74 30.38
CA LEU A 287 -8.37 -17.45 31.64
C LEU A 287 -8.24 -16.46 32.80
N LYS A 288 -8.99 -16.71 33.86
CA LYS A 288 -8.81 -16.05 35.15
C LYS A 288 -8.47 -17.11 36.18
N PHE A 289 -7.33 -16.96 36.84
CA PHE A 289 -6.83 -17.89 37.84
C PHE A 289 -7.14 -17.37 39.25
N GLY A 290 -7.86 -18.15 40.05
CA GLY A 290 -8.21 -17.80 41.42
C GLY A 290 -8.97 -16.47 41.53
N ASP A 291 -8.56 -15.69 42.52
CA ASP A 291 -9.06 -14.33 42.78
C ASP A 291 -8.16 -13.24 42.19
N GLU A 292 -7.18 -13.59 41.32
CA GLU A 292 -6.33 -12.58 40.66
C GLU A 292 -7.19 -11.59 39.88
N ASP A 293 -6.84 -10.31 39.80
CA ASP A 293 -7.72 -9.32 39.13
C ASP A 293 -7.68 -9.42 37.60
N ASP A 294 -6.56 -9.91 37.07
CA ASP A 294 -6.27 -9.91 35.64
C ASP A 294 -6.66 -11.22 34.95
N TYR A 295 -6.90 -11.10 33.65
CA TYR A 295 -7.11 -12.23 32.76
C TYR A 295 -5.83 -12.49 31.96
N ILE A 296 -5.48 -13.75 31.80
CA ILE A 296 -4.35 -14.18 30.97
C ILE A 296 -4.88 -14.62 29.59
N LYS A 297 -4.12 -14.29 28.55
CA LYS A 297 -4.42 -14.69 27.17
C LYS A 297 -3.91 -16.11 26.92
N LEU A 298 -4.72 -16.90 26.22
CA LEU A 298 -4.36 -18.25 25.83
C LEU A 298 -4.34 -18.41 24.30
N LEU A 299 -3.31 -19.10 23.81
CA LEU A 299 -3.30 -19.70 22.47
C LEU A 299 -4.04 -21.03 22.52
N VAL A 300 -5.02 -21.20 21.64
CA VAL A 300 -5.90 -22.36 21.67
C VAL A 300 -5.71 -23.19 20.42
N SER A 301 -5.46 -24.47 20.60
CA SER A 301 -5.42 -25.46 19.52
C SER A 301 -6.30 -26.66 19.86
N ARG A 302 -6.81 -27.31 18.81
CA ARG A 302 -7.64 -28.51 18.95
C ARG A 302 -7.13 -29.58 17.99
N THR A 303 -6.86 -30.76 18.51
CA THR A 303 -6.45 -31.90 17.68
C THR A 303 -7.68 -32.57 17.04
N PRO A 304 -7.50 -33.29 15.91
CA PRO A 304 -8.59 -34.07 15.29
C PRO A 304 -9.23 -35.09 16.25
N ASP A 305 -8.45 -35.60 17.21
CA ASP A 305 -8.90 -36.54 18.23
C ASP A 305 -9.76 -35.90 19.34
N GLY A 306 -10.05 -34.60 19.23
CA GLY A 306 -10.94 -33.87 20.13
C GLY A 306 -10.27 -33.35 21.41
N LYS A 307 -8.94 -33.46 21.54
CA LYS A 307 -8.19 -32.84 22.63
C LYS A 307 -7.97 -31.36 22.38
N TRP A 308 -8.06 -30.57 23.44
CA TRP A 308 -7.84 -29.14 23.43
C TRP A 308 -6.54 -28.82 24.16
N SER A 309 -5.71 -27.97 23.58
CA SER A 309 -4.54 -27.40 24.24
C SER A 309 -4.68 -25.89 24.34
N PHE A 310 -4.44 -25.37 25.53
CA PHE A 310 -4.45 -23.94 25.84
C PHE A 310 -3.08 -23.55 26.39
N LEU A 311 -2.35 -22.74 25.65
CA LEU A 311 -0.98 -22.35 25.99
C LEU A 311 -0.92 -20.88 26.40
N GLU A 312 -0.26 -20.62 27.52
CA GLU A 312 0.06 -19.28 28.01
C GLU A 312 1.39 -18.81 27.42
N GLU A 313 1.39 -17.64 26.77
CA GLU A 313 2.61 -16.96 26.32
C GLU A 313 2.90 -15.74 27.21
N PRO A 314 4.16 -15.49 27.63
CA PRO A 314 5.40 -16.19 27.23
C PRO A 314 5.81 -17.36 28.15
N ASP A 315 5.09 -17.60 29.24
CA ASP A 315 5.56 -18.43 30.37
C ASP A 315 5.48 -19.95 30.14
N ILE A 316 4.99 -20.43 28.98
CA ILE A 316 4.95 -21.86 28.58
C ILE A 316 4.16 -22.74 29.59
N SER A 317 3.12 -22.19 30.24
CA SER A 317 2.10 -23.02 30.90
C SER A 317 1.17 -23.63 29.85
N ASN A 318 0.73 -24.88 30.05
CA ASN A 318 -0.14 -25.60 29.10
C ASN A 318 -1.31 -26.28 29.83
N MET A 319 -2.53 -26.05 29.34
CA MET A 319 -3.73 -26.79 29.70
C MET A 319 -4.06 -27.81 28.62
N GLU A 320 -4.16 -29.08 28.97
CA GLU A 320 -4.69 -30.11 28.07
C GLU A 320 -6.04 -30.60 28.57
N LEU A 321 -7.09 -30.38 27.79
CA LEU A 321 -8.47 -30.70 28.17
C LEU A 321 -9.18 -31.58 27.14
N VAL A 322 -10.08 -32.42 27.62
CA VAL A 322 -11.05 -33.15 26.81
C VAL A 322 -12.45 -32.62 27.15
N LEU A 323 -13.23 -32.29 26.12
CA LEU A 323 -14.60 -31.81 26.28
C LEU A 323 -15.57 -32.98 26.17
N ASP A 324 -16.30 -33.27 27.25
CA ASP A 324 -17.35 -34.29 27.29
C ASP A 324 -18.62 -33.69 27.91
N ASP A 325 -19.73 -33.73 27.17
CA ASP A 325 -21.04 -33.19 27.55
C ASP A 325 -20.97 -31.82 28.27
N LYS A 326 -20.25 -30.86 27.66
CA LYS A 326 -20.02 -29.48 28.15
C LYS A 326 -19.16 -29.35 29.41
N ILE A 327 -18.45 -30.41 29.78
CA ILE A 327 -17.48 -30.39 30.88
C ILE A 327 -16.10 -30.63 30.29
N TYR A 328 -15.21 -29.67 30.49
CA TYR A 328 -13.79 -29.88 30.26
C TYR A 328 -13.18 -30.62 31.45
N LYS A 329 -12.39 -31.65 31.15
CA LYS A 329 -11.55 -32.38 32.12
C LYS A 329 -10.14 -32.53 31.59
N GLY A 330 -9.14 -32.42 32.44
CA GLY A 330 -7.75 -32.63 32.06
C GLY A 330 -6.80 -32.03 33.07
N THR A 331 -5.65 -31.53 32.62
CA THR A 331 -4.61 -31.01 33.52
C THR A 331 -4.08 -29.65 33.07
N TRP A 332 -3.63 -28.84 34.03
CA TRP A 332 -2.92 -27.59 33.84
C TRP A 332 -1.51 -27.73 34.38
N LEU A 333 -0.51 -27.57 33.51
CA LEU A 333 0.91 -27.53 33.88
C LEU A 333 1.32 -26.07 34.01
N SER A 334 1.52 -25.61 35.25
CA SER A 334 1.93 -24.25 35.56
C SER A 334 3.44 -24.14 35.54
N ALA A 335 3.98 -23.28 34.68
CA ALA A 335 5.42 -23.03 34.65
C ALA A 335 5.91 -22.20 35.85
N ARG A 336 5.02 -21.41 36.45
CA ARG A 336 5.32 -20.47 37.54
C ARG A 336 5.68 -21.18 38.85
N ASP A 337 4.91 -22.20 39.20
CA ASP A 337 5.09 -22.99 40.43
C ASP A 337 5.62 -24.41 40.16
N LYS A 338 5.73 -24.81 38.87
CA LYS A 338 6.15 -26.14 38.43
C LYS A 338 5.25 -27.26 38.96
N ALA A 339 3.96 -26.98 39.11
CA ALA A 339 2.95 -27.93 39.54
C ALA A 339 1.99 -28.31 38.41
N GLU A 340 1.41 -29.51 38.54
CA GLU A 340 0.33 -30.00 37.71
C GLU A 340 -0.97 -29.99 38.53
N TYR A 341 -2.01 -29.38 37.98
CA TYR A 341 -3.32 -29.27 38.60
C TYR A 341 -4.37 -30.06 37.81
N GLU A 342 -5.26 -30.77 38.50
CA GLU A 342 -6.44 -31.39 37.90
C GLU A 342 -7.48 -30.30 37.58
N VAL A 343 -7.92 -30.26 36.33
CA VAL A 343 -8.86 -29.24 35.84
C VAL A 343 -10.22 -29.84 35.58
N ARG A 344 -11.26 -29.25 36.17
CA ARG A 344 -12.65 -29.57 35.85
C ARG A 344 -13.49 -28.31 35.69
N LEU A 345 -13.86 -27.98 34.45
CA LEU A 345 -14.61 -26.77 34.11
C LEU A 345 -15.94 -27.12 33.46
N LYS A 346 -17.04 -26.55 33.96
CA LYS A 346 -18.38 -26.76 33.41
C LYS A 346 -18.86 -25.52 32.68
N GLU A 347 -19.47 -25.72 31.51
CA GLU A 347 -20.09 -24.62 30.75
C GLU A 347 -21.17 -23.93 31.59
N LYS A 348 -21.15 -22.61 31.61
CA LYS A 348 -22.07 -21.75 32.35
C LYS A 348 -22.62 -20.69 31.42
N LEU A 349 -23.95 -20.57 31.41
CA LEU A 349 -24.61 -19.48 30.69
C LEU A 349 -24.27 -18.14 31.36
N ALA A 350 -23.79 -17.19 30.56
CA ALA A 350 -23.46 -15.84 31.00
C ALA A 350 -24.47 -14.82 30.46
N GLY A 351 -24.85 -13.86 31.29
CA GLY A 351 -25.68 -12.74 30.85
C GLY A 351 -24.94 -11.84 29.86
N ARG A 352 -25.69 -11.14 29.00
CA ARG A 352 -25.14 -10.27 27.93
C ARG A 352 -24.08 -9.29 28.41
N LYS A 353 -24.29 -8.64 29.57
CA LYS A 353 -23.33 -7.70 30.16
C LYS A 353 -21.98 -8.37 30.48
N ARG A 354 -22.01 -9.62 30.97
CA ARG A 354 -20.81 -10.36 31.33
C ARG A 354 -20.05 -10.81 30.08
N ILE A 355 -20.78 -11.25 29.05
CA ILE A 355 -20.18 -11.58 27.74
C ILE A 355 -19.50 -10.35 27.13
N HIS A 356 -20.17 -9.21 27.10
CA HIS A 356 -19.61 -7.96 26.58
C HIS A 356 -18.30 -7.57 27.29
N PHE A 357 -18.29 -7.62 28.63
CA PHE A 357 -17.10 -7.36 29.42
C PHE A 357 -15.94 -8.31 29.07
N LEU A 358 -16.23 -9.60 28.86
CA LEU A 358 -15.22 -10.60 28.51
C LEU A 358 -14.71 -10.40 27.08
N ASP A 359 -15.57 -10.01 26.14
CA ASP A 359 -15.18 -9.63 24.77
C ASP A 359 -14.21 -8.42 24.80
N GLU A 360 -14.55 -7.36 25.52
CA GLU A 360 -13.67 -6.18 25.66
C GLU A 360 -12.32 -6.50 26.33
N THR A 361 -12.36 -7.38 27.33
CA THR A 361 -11.14 -7.81 28.05
C THR A 361 -10.24 -8.63 27.13
N LEU A 362 -10.84 -9.56 26.37
CA LEU A 362 -10.13 -10.38 25.40
C LEU A 362 -9.49 -9.51 24.32
N ASP A 363 -10.23 -8.55 23.76
CA ASP A 363 -9.68 -7.62 22.76
C ASP A 363 -8.48 -6.86 23.33
N ARG A 364 -8.62 -6.26 24.52
CA ARG A 364 -7.55 -5.50 25.17
C ARG A 364 -6.25 -6.30 25.31
N LEU A 365 -6.34 -7.54 25.78
CA LEU A 365 -5.17 -8.40 26.01
C LEU A 365 -4.46 -8.80 24.71
N TYR A 366 -5.21 -8.99 23.63
CA TYR A 366 -4.61 -9.26 22.32
C TYR A 366 -3.93 -8.02 21.71
N PHE A 367 -4.25 -6.79 22.15
CA PHE A 367 -3.62 -5.55 21.66
C PHE A 367 -2.46 -5.03 22.53
N GLN A 368 -2.35 -5.44 23.81
CA GLN A 368 -1.34 -4.91 24.75
C GLN A 368 0.07 -5.54 24.62
N GLN A 369 0.22 -6.76 24.09
CA GLN A 369 1.51 -7.50 24.10
C GLN A 369 2.59 -7.04 23.08
N LYS A 370 2.37 -6.00 22.28
CA LYS A 370 3.36 -5.55 21.26
C LYS A 370 4.37 -4.50 21.75
N LYS A 371 4.60 -4.39 23.07
CA LYS A 371 5.33 -3.25 23.65
C LYS A 371 6.57 -3.53 24.52
N ASP A 372 7.06 -4.77 24.59
CA ASP A 372 8.30 -5.08 25.29
C ASP A 372 9.37 -5.65 24.35
#